data_AF-A0A9D4RRT6-F1
#
_entry.id   AF-A0A9D4RRT6-F1
#
_cell.length_a   1.000
_cell.length_b   1.000
_cell.length_c   1.000
_cell.angle_alpha   90.00
_cell.angle_beta   90.00
_cell.angle_gamma   90.00
#
_symmetry.space_group_name_H-M   'P 1'
#
loop_
_entity.id
_entity.type
_entity.pdbx_description
1 polymer ?
#
loop_
_entity_poly.entity_id
_entity_poly.type
_entity_poly.pdbx_seq_one_letter_code
_entity_poly.pdbx_strand_id
1 'polypeptide(L)'
;MTEFFPWMKFAKETANKPILGEFANFPEFRRKNQVIPLPVMSKNEQKYSDVVEILDSYENLVISVCNQANVEAMEVHIGGDQLTRERFSGAKRLRAAALTEMERFHHLTPITFELFHLQMSVLTLFYQQLYNTTNTEPFTLHAQKIRLLRTDADGNDVKNHYNHCKELAVSFIKSYIIEAACEQFGINDYNTVPDIHLPNDDDSVSSWLLEVVQPVTEKILDACKLDSDLDHGYCDKASDYANLVLQLGVLFMELNDVVKYPDRDRLLAVLKILMVILKGHNTRSKYALEILRLLCQQFALLSESQAYSSLYGMFVNTGGKLDTNSPADLEMEHLVRLTKGHLKAMCSNKSESSVRKRSCAFYGMKKICDNFDEQTKVVHRAQKHKVLSSVEDEKAIIKDLRKVRPFQHVCGRQIASMKHCPKNPVKKINTEELHKWISQNQIKFYYEIGR
;
A
#
# COMPACT_ATOMS: atom_id res chain seq x y z
N MET A 1 2.01 -6.47 20.46
CA MET A 1 2.93 -7.39 21.17
C MET A 1 2.57 -7.52 22.66
N THR A 2 2.76 -6.51 23.51
CA THR A 2 2.55 -6.66 24.97
C THR A 2 1.11 -6.87 25.42
N GLU A 3 0.12 -6.54 24.57
CA GLU A 3 -1.29 -6.84 24.82
C GLU A 3 -1.60 -8.34 24.69
N PHE A 4 -0.79 -9.08 23.93
CA PHE A 4 -0.96 -10.52 23.69
C PHE A 4 0.15 -11.36 24.34
N PHE A 5 1.36 -10.85 24.45
CA PHE A 5 2.47 -11.51 25.16
C PHE A 5 2.95 -10.60 26.30
N PRO A 6 2.29 -10.58 27.46
CA PRO A 6 2.66 -9.73 28.59
C PRO A 6 4.09 -9.99 29.09
N TRP A 7 4.58 -11.21 28.92
CA TRP A 7 5.94 -11.61 29.27
C TRP A 7 7.02 -10.97 28.36
N MET A 8 6.67 -10.55 27.14
CA MET A 8 7.57 -9.83 26.22
C MET A 8 7.68 -8.33 26.54
N LYS A 9 7.31 -7.87 27.75
CA LYS A 9 7.44 -6.45 28.14
C LYS A 9 8.86 -5.92 28.01
N PHE A 10 9.86 -6.74 28.32
CA PHE A 10 11.28 -6.38 28.17
C PHE A 10 11.65 -6.06 26.70
N ALA A 11 10.99 -6.72 25.75
CA ALA A 11 11.22 -6.53 24.32
C ALA A 11 10.38 -5.40 23.70
N LYS A 12 9.46 -4.79 24.46
CA LYS A 12 8.48 -3.81 23.94
C LYS A 12 9.13 -2.64 23.23
N GLU A 13 10.20 -2.08 23.79
CA GLU A 13 10.88 -0.92 23.20
C GLU A 13 11.58 -1.29 21.91
N THR A 14 12.26 -2.43 21.87
CA THR A 14 12.95 -2.92 20.66
C THR A 14 11.96 -3.28 19.55
N ALA A 15 10.90 -4.03 19.87
CA ALA A 15 9.94 -4.51 18.89
C ALA A 15 9.00 -3.44 18.32
N ASN A 16 8.75 -2.36 19.08
CA ASN A 16 7.90 -1.26 18.61
C ASN A 16 8.70 -0.14 17.92
N LYS A 17 10.04 -0.25 17.83
CA LYS A 17 10.82 0.70 17.03
C LYS A 17 10.37 0.58 15.57
N PRO A 18 9.92 1.68 14.94
CA PRO A 18 9.61 1.64 13.53
C PRO A 18 10.88 1.29 12.75
N ILE A 19 10.72 0.55 11.66
CA ILE A 19 11.83 0.26 10.75
C ILE A 19 12.06 1.52 9.94
N LEU A 20 13.11 2.25 10.30
CA LEU A 20 13.43 3.53 9.70
C LEU A 20 14.55 3.38 8.68
N GLY A 21 14.36 4.01 7.52
CA GLY A 21 15.40 4.16 6.52
C GLY A 21 16.54 5.05 6.96
N GLU A 22 17.64 5.02 6.19
CA GLU A 22 18.79 5.92 6.37
C GLU A 22 18.36 7.40 6.42
N PHE A 23 17.35 7.76 5.62
CA PHE A 23 16.86 9.13 5.51
C PHE A 23 15.81 9.53 6.56
N ALA A 24 15.38 8.63 7.44
CA ALA A 24 14.29 8.92 8.38
C ALA A 24 14.62 10.02 9.42
N ASN A 25 15.91 10.29 9.64
CA ASN A 25 16.38 11.35 10.53
C ASN A 25 16.44 12.73 9.86
N PHE A 26 16.26 12.80 8.55
CA PHE A 26 16.31 14.05 7.80
C PHE A 26 15.09 14.91 8.17
N PRO A 27 15.27 16.19 8.54
CA PRO A 27 14.18 17.10 8.92
C PRO A 27 13.07 17.18 7.88
N GLU A 28 13.40 16.98 6.61
CA GLU A 28 12.51 16.96 5.45
C GLU A 28 11.36 15.95 5.62
N PHE A 29 11.60 14.79 6.22
CA PHE A 29 10.56 13.78 6.46
C PHE A 29 9.55 14.17 7.54
N ARG A 30 9.91 15.14 8.40
CA ARG A 30 9.01 15.71 9.41
C ARG A 30 8.43 17.05 8.96
N ARG A 31 8.86 17.57 7.81
CA ARG A 31 8.34 18.81 7.26
C ARG A 31 6.92 18.58 6.78
N LYS A 32 6.01 19.43 7.23
CA LYS A 32 4.64 19.43 6.75
C LYS A 32 4.60 19.88 5.29
N ASN A 33 4.12 19.00 4.40
CA ASN A 33 3.89 19.33 3.00
C ASN A 33 2.77 20.35 2.86
N GLN A 34 2.91 21.24 1.87
CA GLN A 34 1.85 22.13 1.45
C GLN A 34 1.13 21.50 0.26
N VAL A 35 -0.18 21.30 0.40
CA VAL A 35 -1.03 20.78 -0.66
C VAL A 35 -1.78 21.95 -1.29
N ILE A 36 -1.49 22.23 -2.55
CA ILE A 36 -2.10 23.32 -3.31
C ILE A 36 -2.99 22.72 -4.40
N PRO A 37 -4.32 22.80 -4.28
CA PRO A 37 -5.23 22.27 -5.29
C PRO A 37 -5.08 23.04 -6.60
N LEU A 38 -4.88 22.30 -7.70
CA LEU A 38 -4.94 22.89 -9.03
C LEU A 38 -6.40 23.23 -9.41
N PRO A 39 -6.61 24.22 -10.30
CA PRO A 39 -7.94 24.58 -10.73
C PRO A 39 -8.64 23.40 -11.42
N VAL A 40 -9.93 23.19 -11.13
CA VAL A 40 -10.72 22.19 -11.84
C VAL A 40 -10.83 22.58 -13.31
N MET A 41 -10.55 21.63 -14.20
CA MET A 41 -10.70 21.76 -15.65
C MET A 41 -11.90 20.96 -16.13
N SER A 42 -12.70 21.51 -17.05
CA SER A 42 -13.83 20.81 -17.68
C SER A 42 -13.36 19.83 -18.76
N LYS A 43 -12.45 18.92 -18.39
CA LYS A 43 -11.76 17.98 -19.28
C LYS A 43 -12.01 16.54 -18.85
N ASN A 44 -12.16 15.65 -19.82
CA ASN A 44 -12.42 14.24 -19.56
C ASN A 44 -11.18 13.41 -19.90
N GLU A 45 -10.52 12.85 -18.88
CA GLU A 45 -9.34 12.00 -19.07
C GLU A 45 -9.59 10.76 -19.95
N GLN A 46 -10.84 10.36 -20.21
CA GLN A 46 -11.13 9.31 -21.17
C GLN A 46 -10.84 9.71 -22.62
N LYS A 47 -10.70 11.01 -22.92
CA LYS A 47 -10.40 11.54 -24.25
C LYS A 47 -8.95 12.02 -24.30
N TYR A 48 -8.15 11.46 -25.21
CA TYR A 48 -6.74 11.84 -25.35
C TYR A 48 -6.54 13.34 -25.71
N SER A 49 -7.45 13.94 -26.49
CA SER A 49 -7.41 15.39 -26.76
C SER A 49 -7.47 16.20 -25.47
N ASP A 50 -8.36 15.83 -24.56
CA ASP A 50 -8.54 16.50 -23.28
C ASP A 50 -7.34 16.25 -22.35
N VAL A 51 -6.77 15.04 -22.37
CA VAL A 51 -5.54 14.72 -21.60
C VAL A 51 -4.37 15.57 -22.09
N VAL A 52 -4.21 15.74 -23.41
CA VAL A 52 -3.18 16.60 -23.99
C VAL A 52 -3.33 18.04 -23.51
N GLU A 53 -4.55 18.57 -23.51
CA GLU A 53 -4.83 19.92 -22.99
C GLU A 53 -4.60 20.04 -21.47
N ILE A 54 -4.85 18.98 -20.69
CA ILE A 54 -4.50 18.93 -19.25
C ILE A 54 -2.98 19.03 -19.08
N LEU A 55 -2.20 18.26 -19.85
CA LEU A 55 -0.74 18.29 -19.77
C LEU A 55 -0.17 19.63 -20.27
N ASP A 56 -0.76 20.25 -21.30
CA ASP A 56 -0.41 21.61 -21.71
C ASP A 56 -0.58 22.61 -20.55
N SER A 57 -1.67 22.49 -19.81
CA SER A 57 -1.90 23.32 -18.62
C SER A 57 -0.83 23.08 -17.54
N TYR A 58 -0.41 21.83 -17.32
CA TYR A 58 0.62 21.51 -16.33
C TYR A 58 2.00 22.00 -16.76
N GLU A 59 2.38 21.80 -18.02
CA GLU A 59 3.66 22.28 -18.59
C GLU A 59 3.78 23.81 -18.47
N ASN A 60 2.73 24.53 -18.88
CA ASN A 60 2.68 25.98 -18.75
C ASN A 60 2.75 26.43 -17.28
N LEU A 61 2.12 25.69 -16.37
CA LEU A 61 2.19 25.99 -14.94
C LEU A 61 3.62 25.85 -14.42
N VAL A 62 4.30 24.74 -14.69
CA VAL A 62 5.69 24.51 -14.25
C VAL A 62 6.58 25.66 -14.74
N ILE A 63 6.51 26.00 -16.02
CA ILE A 63 7.32 27.06 -16.62
C ILE A 63 7.00 28.42 -15.99
N SER A 64 5.71 28.73 -15.81
CA SER A 64 5.30 29.99 -15.20
C SER A 64 5.80 30.14 -13.77
N VAL A 65 5.79 29.06 -12.99
CA VAL A 65 6.27 29.05 -11.60
C VAL A 65 7.78 29.19 -11.55
N CYS A 66 8.51 28.46 -12.39
CA CYS A 66 9.98 28.55 -12.46
C CYS A 66 10.43 29.95 -12.89
N ASN A 67 9.78 30.53 -13.92
CA ASN A 67 10.05 31.90 -14.36
C ASN A 67 9.78 32.93 -13.25
N GLN A 68 8.67 32.80 -12.51
CA GLN A 68 8.36 33.70 -11.38
C GLN A 68 9.35 33.55 -10.22
N ALA A 69 9.86 32.34 -9.99
CA ALA A 69 10.89 32.06 -8.99
C ALA A 69 12.31 32.39 -9.46
N ASN A 70 12.48 32.82 -10.72
CA ASN A 70 13.77 33.07 -11.37
C ASN A 70 14.72 31.87 -11.29
N VAL A 71 14.17 30.67 -11.55
CA VAL A 71 14.91 29.41 -11.63
C VAL A 71 14.68 28.75 -12.99
N GLU A 72 15.62 27.92 -13.41
CA GLU A 72 15.48 27.12 -14.64
C GLU A 72 14.30 26.14 -14.50
N ALA A 73 13.63 25.88 -15.63
CA ALA A 73 12.53 24.93 -15.65
C ALA A 73 13.06 23.54 -15.29
N MET A 74 12.45 22.94 -14.27
CA MET A 74 12.86 21.65 -13.74
C MET A 74 11.87 20.56 -14.11
N GLU A 75 12.35 19.32 -14.15
CA GLU A 75 11.46 18.17 -14.23
C GLU A 75 10.68 17.98 -12.93
N VAL A 76 9.39 17.73 -13.06
CA VAL A 76 8.43 17.55 -11.98
C VAL A 76 7.80 16.18 -12.10
N HIS A 77 7.88 15.40 -11.02
CA HIS A 77 7.20 14.12 -10.89
C HIS A 77 5.68 14.28 -10.98
N ILE A 78 5.03 13.40 -11.75
CA ILE A 78 3.57 13.32 -11.83
C ILE A 78 3.11 11.93 -11.42
N GLY A 79 2.21 11.91 -10.44
CA GLY A 79 1.55 10.70 -9.95
C GLY A 79 0.09 10.63 -10.34
N GLY A 80 -0.44 9.41 -10.44
CA GLY A 80 -1.88 9.15 -10.56
C GLY A 80 -2.22 7.69 -10.35
N ASP A 81 -3.52 7.37 -10.39
CA ASP A 81 -3.94 5.98 -10.46
C ASP A 81 -3.41 5.31 -11.75
N GLN A 82 -3.55 3.98 -11.85
CA GLN A 82 -3.04 3.24 -13.00
C GLN A 82 -3.55 3.78 -14.35
N LEU A 83 -4.82 4.21 -14.43
CA LEU A 83 -5.42 4.66 -15.69
C LEU A 83 -4.94 6.07 -16.06
N THR A 84 -4.88 7.00 -15.10
CA THR A 84 -4.35 8.35 -15.30
C THR A 84 -2.90 8.26 -15.76
N ARG A 85 -2.07 7.43 -15.12
CA ARG A 85 -0.68 7.16 -15.54
C ARG A 85 -0.62 6.71 -17.00
N GLU A 86 -1.40 5.69 -17.35
CA GLU A 86 -1.44 5.11 -18.71
C GLU A 86 -1.80 6.17 -19.77
N ARG A 87 -2.79 7.01 -19.47
CA ARG A 87 -3.25 8.11 -20.35
C ARG A 87 -2.22 9.22 -20.49
N PHE A 88 -1.60 9.65 -19.39
CA PHE A 88 -0.59 10.71 -19.43
C PHE A 88 0.65 10.26 -20.21
N SER A 89 1.08 9.01 -20.00
CA SER A 89 2.16 8.39 -20.78
C SER A 89 1.78 8.28 -22.27
N GLY A 90 0.52 7.97 -22.58
CA GLY A 90 0.01 7.95 -23.95
C GLY A 90 0.02 9.33 -24.61
N ALA A 91 -0.41 10.38 -23.91
CA ALA A 91 -0.39 11.74 -24.41
C ALA A 91 1.05 12.25 -24.66
N LYS A 92 1.99 11.92 -23.76
CA LYS A 92 3.42 12.21 -23.98
C LYS A 92 3.97 11.51 -25.22
N ARG A 93 3.61 10.25 -25.47
CA ARG A 93 3.98 9.55 -26.71
C ARG A 93 3.42 10.19 -27.97
N LEU A 94 2.18 10.71 -27.94
CA LEU A 94 1.59 11.40 -29.10
C LEU A 94 2.38 12.64 -29.50
N ARG A 95 3.08 13.27 -28.56
CA ARG A 95 3.89 14.46 -28.81
C ARG A 95 5.40 14.19 -28.78
N ALA A 96 5.85 12.95 -28.74
CA ALA A 96 7.27 12.62 -28.64
C ALA A 96 8.13 13.22 -29.77
N ALA A 97 7.55 13.42 -30.96
CA ALA A 97 8.23 14.00 -32.12
C ALA A 97 8.04 15.53 -32.28
N ALA A 98 7.42 16.20 -31.30
CA ALA A 98 7.28 17.66 -31.34
C ALA A 98 8.64 18.36 -31.27
N LEU A 99 8.74 19.58 -31.80
CA LEU A 99 10.02 20.28 -32.00
C LEU A 99 10.59 20.82 -30.70
N THR A 100 9.74 21.33 -29.82
CA THR A 100 10.17 21.95 -28.56
C THR A 100 10.00 21.00 -27.36
N GLU A 101 10.81 21.18 -26.33
CA GLU A 101 10.70 20.42 -25.08
C GLU A 101 9.35 20.61 -24.40
N MET A 102 8.82 21.83 -24.46
CA MET A 102 7.49 22.17 -23.95
C MET A 102 6.40 21.35 -24.63
N GLU A 103 6.39 21.29 -25.97
CA GLU A 103 5.40 20.50 -26.70
C GLU A 103 5.55 19.00 -26.42
N ARG A 104 6.76 18.52 -26.14
CA ARG A 104 7.03 17.11 -25.75
C ARG A 104 6.66 16.78 -24.30
N PHE A 105 6.18 17.76 -23.51
CA PHE A 105 5.98 17.62 -22.07
C PHE A 105 7.24 17.13 -21.35
N HIS A 106 8.39 17.71 -21.69
CA HIS A 106 9.69 17.28 -21.17
C HIS A 106 9.74 17.41 -19.64
N HIS A 107 9.23 18.52 -19.10
CA HIS A 107 9.25 18.81 -17.66
C HIS A 107 8.28 17.95 -16.85
N LEU A 108 7.30 17.30 -17.47
CA LEU A 108 6.36 16.40 -16.79
C LEU A 108 6.93 14.98 -16.71
N THR A 109 7.98 14.78 -15.92
CA THR A 109 8.68 13.51 -15.78
C THR A 109 9.37 13.34 -14.43
N PRO A 110 9.44 12.10 -13.91
CA PRO A 110 8.78 10.90 -14.43
C PRO A 110 7.28 10.88 -14.11
N ILE A 111 6.54 10.05 -14.85
CA ILE A 111 5.12 9.78 -14.60
C ILE A 111 5.01 8.39 -13.95
N THR A 112 4.48 8.30 -12.73
CA THR A 112 4.37 7.06 -11.97
C THR A 112 2.92 6.73 -11.61
N PHE A 113 2.68 5.46 -11.27
CA PHE A 113 1.47 5.09 -10.54
C PHE A 113 1.63 5.47 -9.05
N GLU A 114 0.54 5.45 -8.29
CA GLU A 114 0.53 5.82 -6.88
C GLU A 114 0.06 4.69 -5.93
N LEU A 115 0.37 4.85 -4.64
CA LEU A 115 0.35 3.74 -3.68
C LEU A 115 -1.03 3.40 -3.11
N PHE A 116 -1.97 4.33 -2.97
CA PHE A 116 -3.26 4.02 -2.35
C PHE A 116 -4.07 3.03 -3.18
N HIS A 117 -4.16 3.26 -4.49
CA HIS A 117 -4.86 2.33 -5.38
C HIS A 117 -4.11 0.99 -5.54
N LEU A 118 -2.77 0.98 -5.38
CA LEU A 118 -2.02 -0.27 -5.26
C LEU A 118 -2.40 -1.02 -3.97
N GLN A 119 -2.44 -0.35 -2.81
CA GLN A 119 -2.86 -0.95 -1.53
C GLN A 119 -4.26 -1.55 -1.63
N MET A 120 -5.20 -0.85 -2.27
CA MET A 120 -6.55 -1.38 -2.54
C MET A 120 -6.52 -2.64 -3.41
N SER A 121 -5.66 -2.67 -4.44
CA SER A 121 -5.53 -3.81 -5.35
C SER A 121 -4.91 -5.03 -4.68
N VAL A 122 -3.92 -4.83 -3.82
CA VAL A 122 -3.30 -5.89 -3.01
C VAL A 122 -4.30 -6.44 -2.00
N LEU A 123 -5.06 -5.58 -1.32
CA LEU A 123 -6.12 -6.02 -0.41
C LEU A 123 -7.23 -6.78 -1.16
N THR A 124 -7.60 -6.33 -2.35
CA THR A 124 -8.56 -7.04 -3.21
C THR A 124 -8.06 -8.45 -3.54
N LEU A 125 -6.78 -8.59 -3.89
CA LEU A 125 -6.15 -9.90 -4.11
C LEU A 125 -6.20 -10.78 -2.85
N PHE A 126 -5.88 -10.21 -1.67
CA PHE A 126 -5.95 -10.93 -0.39
C PHE A 126 -7.36 -11.52 -0.16
N TYR A 127 -8.41 -10.73 -0.38
CA TYR A 127 -9.79 -11.20 -0.28
C TYR A 127 -10.16 -12.20 -1.37
N GLN A 128 -9.77 -12.00 -2.62
CA GLN A 128 -10.03 -12.95 -3.71
C GLN A 128 -9.41 -14.33 -3.45
N GLN A 129 -8.29 -14.40 -2.73
CA GLN A 129 -7.67 -15.68 -2.35
C GLN A 129 -8.32 -16.30 -1.10
N LEU A 130 -8.73 -15.50 -0.12
CA LEU A 130 -9.04 -16.00 1.24
C LEU A 130 -10.51 -15.91 1.63
N TYR A 131 -11.31 -15.08 0.95
CA TYR A 131 -12.71 -14.79 1.26
C TYR A 131 -13.65 -15.64 0.41
N ASN A 132 -13.85 -16.89 0.83
CA ASN A 132 -14.84 -17.78 0.23
C ASN A 132 -16.09 -17.85 1.12
N THR A 133 -17.23 -17.41 0.60
CA THR A 133 -18.51 -17.36 1.34
C THR A 133 -19.08 -18.72 1.68
N THR A 134 -18.62 -19.79 1.02
CA THR A 134 -19.00 -21.18 1.33
C THR A 134 -18.22 -21.76 2.50
N ASN A 135 -17.11 -21.14 2.90
CA ASN A 135 -16.34 -21.56 4.06
C ASN A 135 -17.04 -21.12 5.36
N THR A 136 -17.30 -22.09 6.23
CA THR A 136 -17.92 -21.89 7.55
C THR A 136 -16.94 -22.13 8.70
N GLU A 137 -15.74 -22.59 8.37
CA GLU A 137 -14.72 -22.99 9.33
C GLU A 137 -14.14 -21.78 10.04
N PRO A 138 -14.04 -21.81 11.38
CA PRO A 138 -13.84 -20.61 12.18
C PRO A 138 -12.44 -20.01 11.96
N PHE A 139 -11.47 -20.73 11.40
CA PHE A 139 -10.17 -20.13 11.08
C PHE A 139 -10.18 -19.31 9.77
N THR A 140 -11.25 -19.38 8.96
CA THR A 140 -11.30 -18.70 7.65
C THR A 140 -11.79 -17.25 7.74
N LEU A 141 -11.33 -16.41 6.81
CA LEU A 141 -11.61 -14.96 6.80
C LEU A 141 -13.11 -14.64 6.73
N HIS A 142 -13.85 -15.35 5.87
CA HIS A 142 -15.30 -15.17 5.75
C HIS A 142 -16.04 -15.57 7.04
N ALA A 143 -15.71 -16.74 7.62
CA ALA A 143 -16.33 -17.18 8.86
C ALA A 143 -16.07 -16.18 10.01
N GLN A 144 -14.83 -15.65 10.11
CA GLN A 144 -14.49 -14.64 11.10
C GLN A 144 -15.23 -13.32 10.89
N LYS A 145 -15.41 -12.87 9.64
CA LYS A 145 -16.27 -11.72 9.34
C LYS A 145 -17.66 -11.86 9.98
N ILE A 146 -18.29 -13.03 9.78
CA ILE A 146 -19.65 -13.31 10.28
C ILE A 146 -19.65 -13.37 11.82
N ARG A 147 -18.69 -14.09 12.42
CA ARG A 147 -18.60 -14.28 13.88
C ARG A 147 -18.35 -12.96 14.63
N LEU A 148 -17.56 -12.08 14.04
CA LEU A 148 -17.23 -10.76 14.60
C LEU A 148 -18.26 -9.69 14.23
N LEU A 149 -19.34 -10.04 13.51
CA LEU A 149 -20.37 -9.11 13.06
C LEU A 149 -19.82 -7.92 12.26
N ARG A 150 -18.74 -8.13 11.50
CA ARG A 150 -18.12 -7.12 10.62
C ARG A 150 -18.87 -7.03 9.29
N THR A 151 -20.17 -6.70 9.34
CA THR A 151 -21.09 -6.72 8.18
C THR A 151 -20.60 -5.90 7.00
N ASP A 152 -20.04 -4.72 7.28
CA ASP A 152 -19.59 -3.74 6.28
C ASP A 152 -18.28 -4.15 5.58
N ALA A 153 -17.56 -5.16 6.08
CA ALA A 153 -16.36 -5.68 5.42
C ALA A 153 -16.76 -6.64 4.29
N ASP A 154 -17.26 -6.11 3.18
CA ASP A 154 -17.64 -6.92 2.02
C ASP A 154 -16.43 -7.30 1.14
N GLY A 155 -16.00 -8.55 1.26
CA GLY A 155 -14.91 -9.11 0.47
C GLY A 155 -15.18 -9.24 -1.03
N ASN A 156 -16.44 -9.14 -1.48
CA ASN A 156 -16.77 -9.11 -2.91
C ASN A 156 -16.65 -7.70 -3.50
N ASP A 157 -16.65 -6.66 -2.66
CA ASP A 157 -16.55 -5.25 -3.06
C ASP A 157 -15.61 -4.48 -2.13
N VAL A 158 -14.36 -4.95 -2.08
CA VAL A 158 -13.28 -4.36 -1.26
C VAL A 158 -13.07 -2.89 -1.60
N LYS A 159 -13.28 -2.49 -2.86
CA LYS A 159 -13.05 -1.10 -3.30
C LYS A 159 -13.96 -0.12 -2.57
N ASN A 160 -15.26 -0.41 -2.52
CA ASN A 160 -16.24 0.48 -1.87
C ASN A 160 -16.24 0.33 -0.34
N HIS A 161 -15.73 -0.79 0.18
CA HIS A 161 -15.68 -1.10 1.61
C HIS A 161 -14.24 -1.11 2.17
N TYR A 162 -13.32 -0.38 1.53
CA TYR A 162 -11.88 -0.51 1.76
C TYR A 162 -11.47 -0.41 3.23
N ASN A 163 -11.96 0.59 3.96
CA ASN A 163 -11.58 0.78 5.37
C ASN A 163 -12.03 -0.40 6.25
N HIS A 164 -13.28 -0.87 6.07
CA HIS A 164 -13.82 -2.00 6.83
C HIS A 164 -13.10 -3.32 6.49
N CYS A 165 -12.83 -3.55 5.20
CA CYS A 165 -12.04 -4.70 4.75
C CYS A 165 -10.60 -4.65 5.28
N LYS A 166 -9.97 -3.47 5.26
CA LYS A 166 -8.60 -3.28 5.77
C LYS A 166 -8.53 -3.55 7.26
N GLU A 167 -9.46 -3.03 8.05
CA GLU A 167 -9.52 -3.26 9.50
C GLU A 167 -9.66 -4.76 9.83
N LEU A 168 -10.59 -5.46 9.17
CA LEU A 168 -10.79 -6.89 9.36
C LEU A 168 -9.55 -7.69 8.93
N ALA A 169 -8.99 -7.41 7.76
CA ALA A 169 -7.79 -8.09 7.27
C ALA A 169 -6.60 -7.90 8.23
N VAL A 170 -6.34 -6.68 8.70
CA VAL A 170 -5.25 -6.42 9.66
C VAL A 170 -5.44 -7.19 10.96
N SER A 171 -6.66 -7.20 11.52
CA SER A 171 -6.97 -7.96 12.75
C SER A 171 -6.79 -9.47 12.54
N PHE A 172 -7.24 -9.96 11.38
CA PHE A 172 -7.09 -11.36 10.98
C PHE A 172 -5.62 -11.77 10.82
N ILE A 173 -4.81 -10.98 10.11
CA ILE A 173 -3.39 -11.25 9.90
C ILE A 173 -2.64 -11.24 11.22
N LYS A 174 -2.86 -10.23 12.07
CA LYS A 174 -2.24 -10.16 13.41
C LYS A 174 -2.55 -11.41 14.26
N SER A 175 -3.79 -11.88 14.21
CA SER A 175 -4.21 -13.09 14.95
C SER A 175 -3.45 -14.33 14.47
N TYR A 176 -3.22 -14.45 13.16
CA TYR A 176 -2.39 -15.53 12.59
C TYR A 176 -0.91 -15.40 12.97
N ILE A 177 -0.36 -14.18 13.03
CA ILE A 177 1.01 -13.94 13.50
C ILE A 177 1.15 -14.36 14.97
N ILE A 178 0.18 -14.02 15.81
CA ILE A 178 0.15 -14.41 17.23
C ILE A 178 0.04 -15.92 17.38
N GLU A 179 -0.84 -16.58 16.60
CA GLU A 179 -0.95 -18.04 16.59
C GLU A 179 0.37 -18.72 16.19
N ALA A 180 1.03 -18.22 15.14
CA ALA A 180 2.34 -18.73 14.70
C ALA A 180 3.40 -18.56 15.79
N ALA A 181 3.42 -17.39 16.45
CA ALA A 181 4.34 -17.13 17.56
C ALA A 181 4.10 -18.10 18.73
N CYS A 182 2.85 -18.33 19.13
CA CYS A 182 2.55 -19.29 20.18
C CYS A 182 3.03 -20.72 19.85
N GLU A 183 2.90 -21.18 18.60
CA GLU A 183 3.45 -22.47 18.19
C GLU A 183 4.99 -22.48 18.22
N GLN A 184 5.63 -21.39 17.78
CA GLN A 184 7.09 -21.24 17.85
C GLN A 184 7.60 -21.27 19.30
N PHE A 185 6.86 -20.67 20.23
CA PHE A 185 7.20 -20.65 21.66
C PHE A 185 6.67 -21.86 22.44
N GLY A 186 5.95 -22.77 21.81
CA GLY A 186 5.39 -23.95 22.47
C GLY A 186 4.32 -23.65 23.52
N ILE A 187 3.67 -22.48 23.47
CA ILE A 187 2.68 -22.04 24.47
C ILE A 187 1.24 -22.27 23.99
N ASN A 188 0.38 -22.72 24.90
CA ASN A 188 -1.05 -22.93 24.63
C ASN A 188 -1.91 -21.69 24.92
N ASP A 189 -1.41 -20.80 25.78
CA ASP A 189 -2.02 -19.52 26.13
C ASP A 189 -0.96 -18.43 25.94
N TYR A 190 -1.33 -17.37 25.22
CA TYR A 190 -0.45 -16.24 24.92
C TYR A 190 -0.04 -15.46 26.19
N ASN A 191 -0.78 -15.63 27.31
CA ASN A 191 -0.41 -15.06 28.60
C ASN A 191 0.68 -15.85 29.35
N THR A 192 1.00 -17.07 28.91
CA THR A 192 1.98 -17.94 29.55
C THR A 192 3.40 -17.55 29.14
N VAL A 193 4.32 -17.52 30.11
CA VAL A 193 5.76 -17.40 29.84
C VAL A 193 6.24 -18.72 29.23
N PRO A 194 6.93 -18.71 28.07
CA PRO A 194 7.40 -19.94 27.45
C PRO A 194 8.57 -20.55 28.22
N ASP A 195 8.68 -21.88 28.19
CA ASP A 195 9.84 -22.62 28.73
C ASP A 195 11.01 -22.69 27.73
N ILE A 196 10.76 -22.34 26.46
CA ILE A 196 11.71 -22.43 25.35
C ILE A 196 11.88 -21.08 24.66
N HIS A 197 12.99 -20.89 23.97
CA HIS A 197 13.29 -19.68 23.19
C HIS A 197 13.26 -18.37 24.01
N LEU A 198 13.55 -18.44 25.31
CA LEU A 198 13.79 -17.26 26.15
C LEU A 198 15.18 -16.66 25.84
N PRO A 199 15.35 -15.32 25.96
CA PRO A 199 16.65 -14.69 25.78
C PRO A 199 17.61 -15.14 26.89
N ASN A 200 18.89 -15.33 26.55
CA ASN A 200 19.94 -15.47 27.56
C ASN A 200 20.30 -14.08 28.13
N ASP A 201 20.90 -14.05 29.33
CA ASP A 201 21.28 -12.80 30.00
C ASP A 201 22.26 -11.93 29.18
N ASP A 202 23.07 -12.55 28.32
CA ASP A 202 24.09 -11.90 27.49
C ASP A 202 23.56 -11.45 26.11
N ASP A 203 22.36 -11.87 25.71
CA ASP A 203 21.84 -11.59 24.36
C ASP A 203 21.27 -10.17 24.27
N SER A 204 21.64 -9.46 23.21
CA SER A 204 20.90 -8.26 22.86
C SER A 204 19.47 -8.66 22.48
N VAL A 205 18.48 -7.95 23.04
CA VAL A 205 17.05 -8.19 22.76
C VAL A 205 16.77 -8.19 21.25
N SER A 206 17.47 -7.35 20.48
CA SER A 206 17.35 -7.30 19.01
C SER A 206 17.83 -8.58 18.34
N SER A 207 19.00 -9.08 18.73
CA SER A 207 19.59 -10.31 18.19
C SER A 207 18.70 -11.51 18.49
N TRP A 208 18.25 -11.62 19.74
CA TRP A 208 17.32 -12.67 20.17
C TRP A 208 15.99 -12.62 19.40
N LEU A 209 15.38 -11.43 19.27
CA LEU A 209 14.13 -11.28 18.49
C LEU A 209 14.29 -11.75 17.06
N LEU A 210 15.41 -11.40 16.41
CA LEU A 210 15.70 -11.85 15.05
C LEU A 210 15.83 -13.37 14.99
N GLU A 211 16.59 -13.97 15.90
CA GLU A 211 16.79 -15.42 15.95
C GLU A 211 15.46 -16.17 16.14
N VAL A 212 14.59 -15.71 17.03
CA VAL A 212 13.32 -16.39 17.30
C VAL A 212 12.28 -16.22 16.19
N VAL A 213 12.28 -15.05 15.53
CA VAL A 213 11.34 -14.74 14.43
C VAL A 213 11.84 -15.28 13.08
N GLN A 214 13.14 -15.50 12.93
CA GLN A 214 13.76 -15.97 11.69
C GLN A 214 13.14 -17.28 11.19
N PRO A 215 12.99 -18.36 11.99
CA PRO A 215 12.37 -19.60 11.51
C PRO A 215 10.93 -19.42 11.02
N VAL A 216 10.16 -18.53 11.66
CA VAL A 216 8.79 -18.21 11.24
C VAL A 216 8.82 -17.46 9.91
N THR A 217 9.76 -16.52 9.76
CA THR A 217 9.93 -15.71 8.55
C THR A 217 10.45 -16.55 7.39
N GLU A 218 11.42 -17.43 7.62
CA GLU A 218 11.95 -18.38 6.65
C GLU A 218 10.87 -19.33 6.14
N LYS A 219 10.00 -19.87 7.01
CA LYS A 219 8.84 -20.66 6.56
C LYS A 219 7.89 -19.88 5.66
N ILE A 220 7.65 -18.60 5.97
CA ILE A 220 6.83 -17.71 5.12
C ILE A 220 7.52 -17.47 3.78
N LEU A 221 8.84 -17.22 3.77
CA LEU A 221 9.63 -16.95 2.58
C LEU A 221 9.85 -18.19 1.71
N ASP A 222 10.09 -19.36 2.30
CA ASP A 222 10.25 -20.64 1.61
C ASP A 222 9.00 -21.00 0.84
N ALA A 223 7.83 -20.77 1.42
CA ALA A 223 6.56 -20.98 0.75
C ALA A 223 6.23 -19.91 -0.33
N CYS A 224 7.04 -18.85 -0.42
CA CYS A 224 7.05 -17.87 -1.52
C CYS A 224 8.09 -18.19 -2.62
N LYS A 225 8.95 -19.21 -2.45
CA LYS A 225 9.90 -19.61 -3.49
C LYS A 225 9.16 -20.19 -4.70
N LEU A 226 9.65 -19.87 -5.90
CA LEU A 226 9.10 -20.34 -7.17
C LEU A 226 9.34 -21.84 -7.40
N ASP A 227 10.39 -22.40 -6.80
CA ASP A 227 10.94 -23.72 -7.18
C ASP A 227 10.62 -24.87 -6.20
N SER A 228 9.65 -24.74 -5.29
CA SER A 228 9.31 -25.84 -4.38
C SER A 228 8.37 -26.85 -5.06
N ASP A 229 8.94 -27.69 -5.94
CA ASP A 229 8.27 -28.81 -6.65
C ASP A 229 7.95 -30.04 -5.77
N LEU A 230 7.89 -29.87 -4.45
CA LEU A 230 7.54 -30.96 -3.54
C LEU A 230 6.04 -30.96 -3.27
N ASP A 231 5.24 -31.27 -4.29
CA ASP A 231 3.88 -31.82 -4.09
C ASP A 231 4.02 -33.28 -3.64
N HIS A 232 4.54 -33.46 -2.43
CA HIS A 232 4.37 -34.73 -1.73
C HIS A 232 2.93 -34.73 -1.24
N GLY A 233 2.12 -35.72 -1.69
CA GLY A 233 0.67 -35.83 -1.50
C GLY A 233 0.15 -35.92 -0.05
N TYR A 234 0.70 -35.11 0.86
CA TYR A 234 0.42 -34.96 2.27
C TYR A 234 -0.10 -33.54 2.53
N CYS A 235 -1.14 -33.13 1.81
CA CYS A 235 -1.67 -31.76 1.93
C CYS A 235 -2.37 -31.55 3.28
N ASP A 236 -2.19 -30.36 3.83
CA ASP A 236 -2.80 -29.93 5.06
C ASP A 236 -3.52 -28.62 4.80
N LYS A 237 -4.83 -28.70 4.53
CA LYS A 237 -5.61 -27.56 4.07
C LYS A 237 -5.63 -26.40 5.06
N ALA A 238 -5.54 -26.69 6.36
CA ALA A 238 -5.50 -25.66 7.39
C ALA A 238 -4.14 -24.94 7.41
N SER A 239 -3.05 -25.71 7.30
CA SER A 239 -1.70 -25.17 7.23
C SER A 239 -1.46 -24.38 5.94
N ASP A 240 -1.89 -24.91 4.80
CA ASP A 240 -1.81 -24.24 3.49
C ASP A 240 -2.55 -22.90 3.49
N TYR A 241 -3.76 -22.87 4.06
CA TYR A 241 -4.53 -21.64 4.23
C TYR A 241 -3.78 -20.63 5.11
N ALA A 242 -3.28 -21.07 6.27
CA ALA A 242 -2.58 -20.21 7.22
C ALA A 242 -1.28 -19.62 6.66
N ASN A 243 -0.51 -20.43 5.95
CA ASN A 243 0.70 -19.99 5.26
C ASN A 243 0.36 -18.92 4.22
N LEU A 244 -0.73 -19.10 3.45
CA LEU A 244 -1.16 -18.10 2.48
C LEU A 244 -1.62 -16.79 3.15
N VAL A 245 -2.31 -16.88 4.30
CA VAL A 245 -2.69 -15.70 5.11
C VAL A 245 -1.44 -14.92 5.50
N LEU A 246 -0.41 -15.59 6.03
CA LEU A 246 0.82 -14.90 6.44
C LEU A 246 1.60 -14.32 5.26
N GLN A 247 1.72 -15.06 4.16
CA GLN A 247 2.45 -14.61 2.96
C GLN A 247 1.86 -13.33 2.37
N LEU A 248 0.55 -13.33 2.10
CA LEU A 248 -0.11 -12.15 1.53
C LEU A 248 -0.31 -11.06 2.58
N GLY A 249 -0.59 -11.46 3.82
CA GLY A 249 -0.93 -10.58 4.92
C GLY A 249 0.25 -9.74 5.42
N VAL A 250 1.40 -10.37 5.67
CA VAL A 250 2.61 -9.66 6.12
C VAL A 250 3.08 -8.69 5.04
N LEU A 251 3.03 -9.09 3.77
CA LEU A 251 3.37 -8.20 2.65
C LEU A 251 2.43 -7.00 2.54
N PHE A 252 1.12 -7.20 2.75
CA PHE A 252 0.16 -6.09 2.81
C PHE A 252 0.41 -5.19 4.03
N MET A 253 0.73 -5.74 5.19
CA MET A 253 1.09 -4.96 6.38
C MET A 253 2.35 -4.13 6.14
N GLU A 254 3.37 -4.70 5.53
CA GLU A 254 4.61 -4.00 5.17
C GLU A 254 4.36 -2.88 4.16
N LEU A 255 3.53 -3.11 3.13
CA LEU A 255 3.11 -2.06 2.19
C LEU A 255 2.36 -0.90 2.88
N ASN A 256 1.61 -1.18 3.95
CA ASN A 256 0.96 -0.15 4.74
C ASN A 256 1.94 0.58 5.67
N ASP A 257 2.93 -0.13 6.20
CA ASP A 257 3.91 0.44 7.13
C ASP A 257 4.89 1.36 6.40
N VAL A 258 5.42 0.93 5.25
CA VAL A 258 6.33 1.76 4.43
C VAL A 258 5.66 3.04 3.94
N VAL A 259 4.33 3.08 3.84
CA VAL A 259 3.60 4.32 3.54
C VAL A 259 3.62 5.31 4.69
N LYS A 260 3.60 4.83 5.94
CA LYS A 260 3.70 5.68 7.13
C LYS A 260 5.13 6.11 7.40
N TYR A 261 6.07 5.21 7.13
CA TYR A 261 7.51 5.41 7.28
C TYR A 261 8.19 5.19 5.93
N PRO A 262 8.15 6.20 5.03
CA PRO A 262 8.73 6.08 3.70
C PRO A 262 10.20 5.70 3.77
N ASP A 263 10.51 4.57 3.15
CA ASP A 263 11.87 4.10 2.93
C ASP A 263 11.96 3.48 1.55
N ARG A 264 12.94 3.94 0.77
CA ARG A 264 13.09 3.54 -0.62
C ARG A 264 13.34 2.04 -0.75
N ASP A 265 14.30 1.52 -0.01
CA ASP A 265 14.77 0.14 -0.23
C ASP A 265 13.73 -0.89 0.25
N ARG A 266 13.05 -0.62 1.36
CA ARG A 266 11.88 -1.38 1.83
C ARG A 266 10.78 -1.38 0.78
N LEU A 267 10.40 -0.20 0.26
CA LEU A 267 9.35 -0.13 -0.74
C LEU A 267 9.74 -0.92 -1.99
N LEU A 268 10.96 -0.74 -2.51
CA LEU A 268 11.40 -1.46 -3.71
C LEU A 268 11.47 -2.97 -3.49
N ALA A 269 11.85 -3.44 -2.32
CA ALA A 269 11.82 -4.86 -1.96
C ALA A 269 10.38 -5.41 -1.96
N VAL A 270 9.45 -4.72 -1.30
CA VAL A 270 8.02 -5.05 -1.26
C VAL A 270 7.44 -5.09 -2.67
N LEU A 271 7.75 -4.10 -3.50
CA LEU A 271 7.27 -4.00 -4.87
C LEU A 271 7.78 -5.16 -5.74
N LYS A 272 9.04 -5.59 -5.61
CA LYS A 272 9.56 -6.76 -6.34
C LYS A 272 8.74 -8.02 -6.06
N ILE A 273 8.41 -8.26 -4.79
CA ILE A 273 7.60 -9.43 -4.38
C ILE A 273 6.15 -9.28 -4.88
N LEU A 274 5.55 -8.10 -4.69
CA LEU A 274 4.19 -7.81 -5.15
C LEU A 274 4.04 -7.95 -6.67
N MET A 275 5.05 -7.55 -7.44
CA MET A 275 5.04 -7.71 -8.91
C MET A 275 4.83 -9.17 -9.30
N VAL A 276 5.58 -10.10 -8.68
CA VAL A 276 5.48 -11.54 -8.96
C VAL A 276 4.14 -12.11 -8.52
N ILE A 277 3.66 -11.75 -7.32
CA ILE A 277 2.35 -12.19 -6.82
C ILE A 277 1.21 -11.71 -7.73
N LEU A 278 1.22 -10.43 -8.10
CA LEU A 278 0.21 -9.84 -8.97
C LEU A 278 0.23 -10.46 -10.38
N LYS A 279 1.43 -10.75 -10.90
CA LYS A 279 1.60 -11.43 -12.20
C LYS A 279 1.10 -12.88 -12.15
N GLY A 280 1.35 -13.60 -11.06
CA GLY A 280 0.91 -14.98 -10.87
C GLY A 280 -0.60 -15.08 -10.63
N HIS A 281 -1.18 -14.05 -10.02
CA HIS A 281 -2.62 -13.94 -9.83
C HIS A 281 -3.35 -13.67 -11.14
N ASN A 282 -2.83 -12.72 -11.93
CA ASN A 282 -3.35 -12.36 -13.24
C ASN A 282 -2.18 -12.08 -14.18
N THR A 283 -2.00 -12.92 -15.21
CA THR A 283 -0.91 -12.79 -16.19
C THR A 283 -0.95 -11.47 -16.96
N ARG A 284 -2.12 -10.80 -17.00
CA ARG A 284 -2.34 -9.48 -17.60
C ARG A 284 -2.49 -8.38 -16.54
N SER A 285 -1.97 -8.59 -15.34
CA SER A 285 -2.03 -7.60 -14.25
C SER A 285 -1.39 -6.29 -14.68
N LYS A 286 -2.21 -5.23 -14.71
CA LYS A 286 -1.74 -3.88 -15.01
C LYS A 286 -0.79 -3.39 -13.93
N TYR A 287 -1.14 -3.56 -12.64
CA TYR A 287 -0.26 -3.16 -11.54
C TYR A 287 1.07 -3.92 -11.52
N ALA A 288 1.13 -5.19 -11.96
CA ALA A 288 2.42 -5.87 -12.11
C ALA A 288 3.31 -5.16 -13.15
N LEU A 289 2.73 -4.72 -14.27
CA LEU A 289 3.43 -3.96 -15.30
C LEU A 289 3.85 -2.56 -14.82
N GLU A 290 2.98 -1.89 -14.07
CA GLU A 290 3.26 -0.60 -13.42
C GLU A 290 4.46 -0.69 -12.47
N ILE A 291 4.48 -1.73 -11.63
CA ILE A 291 5.59 -1.97 -10.71
C ILE A 291 6.87 -2.27 -11.47
N LEU A 292 6.84 -3.14 -12.49
CA LEU A 292 8.02 -3.43 -13.31
C LEU A 292 8.60 -2.14 -13.90
N ARG A 293 7.75 -1.23 -14.38
CA ARG A 293 8.19 0.07 -14.89
C ARG A 293 8.87 0.90 -13.82
N LEU A 294 8.25 1.05 -12.64
CA LEU A 294 8.85 1.82 -11.56
C LEU A 294 10.20 1.21 -11.15
N LEU A 295 10.32 -0.12 -11.09
CA LEU A 295 11.60 -0.79 -10.83
C LEU A 295 12.65 -0.44 -11.91
N CYS A 296 12.28 -0.47 -13.21
CA CYS A 296 13.20 -0.06 -14.27
C CYS A 296 13.60 1.42 -14.16
N GLN A 297 12.64 2.30 -13.84
CA GLN A 297 12.87 3.71 -13.54
C GLN A 297 13.89 3.89 -12.42
N GLN A 298 13.72 3.18 -11.32
CA GLN A 298 14.50 3.33 -10.10
C GLN A 298 15.90 2.71 -10.18
N PHE A 299 16.10 1.64 -10.96
CA PHE A 299 17.36 0.90 -11.00
C PHE A 299 18.20 1.14 -12.26
N ALA A 300 17.60 1.59 -13.38
CA ALA A 300 18.30 1.60 -14.66
C ALA A 300 18.10 2.86 -15.51
N LEU A 301 16.95 3.53 -15.38
CA LEU A 301 16.54 4.54 -16.36
C LEU A 301 16.66 5.98 -15.86
N LEU A 302 16.34 6.25 -14.59
CA LEU A 302 16.43 7.59 -14.02
C LEU A 302 17.83 7.85 -13.44
N SER A 303 18.25 9.12 -13.41
CA SER A 303 19.37 9.51 -12.55
C SER A 303 19.02 9.27 -11.08
N GLU A 304 20.04 9.21 -10.22
CA GLU A 304 19.84 9.02 -8.79
C GLU A 304 18.87 10.08 -8.21
N SER A 305 19.11 11.36 -8.50
CA SER A 305 18.23 12.44 -8.03
C SER A 305 16.77 12.27 -8.50
N GLN A 306 16.55 11.91 -9.77
CA GLN A 306 15.20 11.69 -10.32
C GLN A 306 14.52 10.46 -9.70
N ALA A 307 15.28 9.39 -9.48
CA ALA A 307 14.79 8.16 -8.85
C ALA A 307 14.31 8.46 -7.42
N TYR A 308 15.12 9.15 -6.62
CA TYR A 308 14.76 9.55 -5.26
C TYR A 308 13.56 10.51 -5.24
N SER A 309 13.59 11.57 -6.07
CA SER A 309 12.51 12.55 -6.12
C SER A 309 11.17 11.93 -6.50
N SER A 310 11.15 11.02 -7.48
CA SER A 310 9.91 10.38 -7.94
C SER A 310 9.35 9.37 -6.96
N LEU A 311 10.21 8.65 -6.25
CA LEU A 311 9.77 7.70 -5.23
C LEU A 311 9.20 8.43 -4.02
N TYR A 312 9.91 9.44 -3.52
CA TYR A 312 9.43 10.21 -2.37
C TYR A 312 8.27 11.15 -2.71
N GLY A 313 8.11 11.53 -3.98
CA GLY A 313 6.94 12.27 -4.47
C GLY A 313 5.61 11.50 -4.36
N MET A 314 5.65 10.17 -4.19
CA MET A 314 4.45 9.34 -3.97
C MET A 314 3.90 9.45 -2.53
N PHE A 315 4.58 10.18 -1.65
CA PHE A 315 4.18 10.35 -0.25
C PHE A 315 3.92 11.83 0.06
N VAL A 316 2.92 12.07 0.92
CA VAL A 316 2.55 13.39 1.42
C VAL A 316 2.43 13.33 2.94
N ASN A 317 3.10 14.25 3.62
CA ASN A 317 3.06 14.43 5.06
C ASN A 317 2.32 15.73 5.44
N THR A 318 1.01 15.65 5.60
CA THR A 318 0.22 16.81 6.06
C THR A 318 0.23 16.99 7.59
N GLY A 319 0.71 15.98 8.33
CA GLY A 319 0.73 15.99 9.80
C GLY A 319 2.00 16.57 10.42
N GLY A 320 3.12 16.64 9.69
CA GLY A 320 4.39 17.16 10.17
C GLY A 320 5.06 16.27 11.24
N LYS A 321 4.73 14.97 11.27
CA LYS A 321 5.33 13.96 12.14
C LYS A 321 5.84 12.80 11.30
N LEU A 322 6.71 11.98 11.88
CA LEU A 322 7.32 10.87 11.15
C LEU A 322 6.30 9.82 10.68
N ASP A 323 5.23 9.60 11.44
CA ASP A 323 4.20 8.57 11.22
C ASP A 323 2.95 9.09 10.50
N THR A 324 2.98 10.32 9.99
CA THR A 324 1.83 10.99 9.35
C THR A 324 1.95 11.12 7.84
N ASN A 325 2.79 10.29 7.22
CA ASN A 325 2.83 10.15 5.77
C ASN A 325 1.61 9.37 5.26
N SER A 326 1.15 9.74 4.07
CA SER A 326 0.09 9.08 3.33
C SER A 326 0.43 9.04 1.84
N PRO A 327 -0.17 8.14 1.04
CA PRO A 327 -0.01 8.14 -0.41
C PRO A 327 -0.50 9.45 -1.03
N ALA A 328 0.18 9.94 -2.06
CA ALA A 328 -0.20 11.18 -2.74
C ALA A 328 -1.59 11.09 -3.39
N ASP A 329 -1.95 9.95 -3.97
CA ASP A 329 -3.27 9.72 -4.57
C ASP A 329 -4.41 9.65 -3.54
N LEU A 330 -4.14 9.28 -2.28
CA LEU A 330 -5.13 9.39 -1.20
C LEU A 330 -5.44 10.86 -0.86
N GLU A 331 -4.42 11.72 -0.86
CA GLU A 331 -4.63 13.17 -0.69
C GLU A 331 -5.44 13.75 -1.86
N MET A 332 -5.18 13.27 -3.09
CA MET A 332 -6.01 13.62 -4.25
C MET A 332 -7.47 13.20 -4.08
N GLU A 333 -7.77 12.03 -3.51
CA GLU A 333 -9.14 11.62 -3.18
C GLU A 333 -9.81 12.56 -2.15
N HIS A 334 -9.05 13.05 -1.15
CA HIS A 334 -9.54 14.06 -0.23
C HIS A 334 -9.87 15.38 -0.94
N LEU A 335 -9.01 15.84 -1.86
CA LEU A 335 -9.26 17.02 -2.68
C LEU A 335 -10.46 16.84 -3.62
N VAL A 336 -10.63 15.67 -4.22
CA VAL A 336 -11.80 15.35 -5.05
C VAL A 336 -13.08 15.41 -4.22
N ARG A 337 -13.08 14.85 -3.01
CA ARG A 337 -14.23 14.92 -2.09
C ARG A 337 -14.55 16.36 -1.69
N LEU A 338 -13.53 17.16 -1.34
CA LEU A 338 -13.67 18.59 -1.04
C LEU A 338 -14.31 19.33 -2.22
N THR A 339 -13.78 19.10 -3.43
CA THR A 339 -14.28 19.68 -4.67
C THR A 339 -15.75 19.35 -4.89
N LYS A 340 -16.14 18.07 -4.79
CA LYS A 340 -17.53 17.63 -4.94
C LYS A 340 -18.47 18.30 -3.92
N GLY A 341 -18.02 18.47 -2.68
CA GLY A 341 -18.76 19.20 -1.65
C GLY A 341 -19.03 20.65 -2.04
N HIS A 342 -17.99 21.36 -2.49
CA HIS A 342 -18.13 22.74 -2.96
C HIS A 342 -19.01 22.87 -4.20
N LEU A 343 -18.86 21.96 -5.18
CA LEU A 343 -19.71 21.92 -6.36
C LEU A 343 -21.18 21.73 -5.98
N LYS A 344 -21.48 20.86 -5.01
CA LYS A 344 -22.86 20.69 -4.51
C LYS A 344 -23.40 22.00 -3.90
N ALA A 345 -22.57 22.71 -3.14
CA ALA A 345 -22.95 23.98 -2.51
C ALA A 345 -23.14 25.15 -3.50
N MET A 346 -22.60 25.07 -4.72
CA MET A 346 -22.76 26.11 -5.75
C MET A 346 -24.16 26.14 -6.40
N CYS A 347 -24.99 25.12 -6.18
CA CYS A 347 -26.34 25.01 -6.75
C CYS A 347 -26.37 25.27 -8.27
N SER A 348 -27.07 26.31 -8.73
CA SER A 348 -27.21 26.67 -10.15
C SER A 348 -26.02 27.45 -10.72
N ASN A 349 -25.11 27.98 -9.89
CA ASN A 349 -23.98 28.81 -10.32
C ASN A 349 -22.76 27.98 -10.80
N LYS A 350 -23.01 26.85 -11.47
CA LYS A 350 -21.97 25.91 -11.93
C LYS A 350 -21.51 26.22 -13.35
N SER A 351 -21.12 27.46 -13.62
CA SER A 351 -20.37 27.77 -14.84
C SER A 351 -18.91 27.32 -14.68
N GLU A 352 -18.25 27.00 -15.79
CA GLU A 352 -16.82 26.62 -15.79
C GLU A 352 -15.95 27.70 -15.12
N SER A 353 -16.21 28.98 -15.40
CA SER A 353 -15.50 30.10 -14.79
C SER A 353 -15.71 30.18 -13.28
N SER A 354 -16.94 29.97 -12.79
CA SER A 354 -17.25 29.95 -11.35
C SER A 354 -16.60 28.76 -10.64
N VAL A 355 -16.59 27.58 -11.27
CA VAL A 355 -15.95 26.37 -10.72
C VAL A 355 -14.44 26.54 -10.65
N ARG A 356 -13.81 27.05 -11.71
CA ARG A 356 -12.37 27.34 -11.74
C ARG A 356 -12.00 28.35 -10.67
N LYS A 357 -12.68 29.50 -10.60
CA LYS A 357 -12.42 30.54 -9.58
C LYS A 357 -12.54 29.99 -8.15
N ARG A 358 -13.57 29.18 -7.88
CA ARG A 358 -13.78 28.60 -6.55
C ARG A 358 -12.70 27.57 -6.19
N SER A 359 -12.34 26.69 -7.12
CA SER A 359 -11.32 25.66 -6.87
C SER A 359 -9.92 26.26 -6.63
N CYS A 360 -9.53 27.30 -7.38
CA CYS A 360 -8.30 28.06 -7.10
C CYS A 360 -8.24 28.63 -5.67
N ALA A 361 -9.40 28.95 -5.09
CA ALA A 361 -9.49 29.58 -3.78
C ALA A 361 -9.40 28.60 -2.61
N PHE A 362 -9.45 27.27 -2.83
CA PHE A 362 -9.54 26.28 -1.74
C PHE A 362 -8.42 26.42 -0.70
N TYR A 363 -7.17 26.60 -1.15
CA TYR A 363 -6.04 26.78 -0.25
C TYR A 363 -6.16 28.08 0.57
N GLY A 364 -6.51 29.18 -0.09
CA GLY A 364 -6.71 30.48 0.58
C GLY A 364 -7.88 30.44 1.57
N MET A 365 -9.00 29.82 1.19
CA MET A 365 -10.15 29.60 2.05
C MET A 365 -9.75 28.81 3.30
N LYS A 366 -9.00 27.73 3.14
CA LYS A 366 -8.48 26.94 4.26
C LYS A 366 -7.63 27.81 5.20
N LYS A 367 -6.68 28.58 4.67
CA LYS A 367 -5.85 29.49 5.49
C LYS A 367 -6.67 30.52 6.26
N ILE A 368 -7.68 31.11 5.63
CA ILE A 368 -8.57 32.08 6.27
C ILE A 368 -9.33 31.40 7.42
N CYS A 369 -9.89 30.20 7.19
CA CYS A 369 -10.57 29.44 8.23
C CYS A 369 -9.63 29.08 9.39
N ASP A 370 -8.44 28.53 9.09
CA ASP A 370 -7.45 28.14 10.10
C ASP A 370 -7.03 29.35 10.97
N ASN A 371 -6.80 30.52 10.35
CA ASN A 371 -6.48 31.76 11.08
C ASN A 371 -7.68 32.31 11.87
N PHE A 372 -8.90 32.21 11.34
CA PHE A 372 -10.10 32.61 12.08
C PHE A 372 -10.29 31.76 13.33
N ASP A 373 -10.13 30.43 13.21
CA ASP A 373 -10.22 29.49 14.33
C ASP A 373 -9.16 29.79 15.40
N GLU A 374 -7.94 30.11 14.99
CA GLU A 374 -6.85 30.51 15.89
C GLU A 374 -7.19 31.80 16.66
N GLN A 375 -7.65 32.84 15.96
CA GLN A 375 -7.99 34.14 16.57
C GLN A 375 -9.19 34.06 17.52
N THR A 376 -10.20 33.26 17.14
CA THR A 376 -11.42 33.09 17.94
C THR A 376 -11.28 32.01 19.01
N LYS A 377 -10.12 31.34 19.09
CA LYS A 377 -9.84 30.22 20.00
C LYS A 377 -10.93 29.16 19.90
N VAL A 378 -11.40 28.89 18.68
CA VAL A 378 -12.38 27.84 18.42
C VAL A 378 -11.82 26.56 19.00
N VAL A 379 -12.61 25.92 19.87
CA VAL A 379 -12.24 24.64 20.44
C VAL A 379 -12.27 23.63 19.30
N HIS A 380 -11.10 23.30 18.77
CA HIS A 380 -10.93 22.19 17.85
C HIS A 380 -11.25 20.89 18.59
N ARG A 381 -12.51 20.48 18.53
CA ARG A 381 -12.93 19.14 18.88
C ARG A 381 -12.47 18.24 17.75
N ALA A 382 -11.20 17.85 17.78
CA ALA A 382 -10.72 16.80 16.89
C ALA A 382 -11.63 15.60 17.12
N GLN A 383 -12.51 15.31 16.16
CA GLN A 383 -13.14 14.00 16.07
C GLN A 383 -12.03 13.04 15.63
N LYS A 384 -11.12 12.72 16.56
CA LYS A 384 -10.37 11.48 16.46
C LYS A 384 -11.46 10.43 16.46
N HIS A 385 -11.74 9.83 15.30
CA HIS A 385 -12.45 8.56 15.29
C HIS A 385 -11.76 7.70 16.34
N LYS A 386 -12.46 7.43 17.44
CA LYS A 386 -11.92 6.58 18.50
C LYS A 386 -11.77 5.23 17.82
N VAL A 387 -10.54 4.90 17.40
CA VAL A 387 -10.24 3.59 16.84
C VAL A 387 -10.64 2.62 17.94
N LEU A 388 -11.77 1.93 17.74
CA LEU A 388 -12.22 0.91 18.66
C LEU A 388 -11.08 -0.12 18.72
N SER A 389 -10.71 -0.51 19.93
CA SER A 389 -9.66 -1.50 20.10
C SER A 389 -10.08 -2.78 19.38
N SER A 390 -9.28 -3.23 18.41
CA SER A 390 -9.48 -4.50 17.71
C SER A 390 -9.05 -5.70 18.56
N VAL A 391 -8.53 -5.47 19.77
CA VAL A 391 -7.94 -6.51 20.62
C VAL A 391 -8.94 -7.62 20.98
N GLU A 392 -10.21 -7.28 21.26
CA GLU A 392 -11.20 -8.31 21.59
C GLU A 392 -11.59 -9.16 20.38
N ASP A 393 -11.66 -8.55 19.19
CA ASP A 393 -11.84 -9.27 17.92
C ASP A 393 -10.64 -10.20 17.66
N GLU A 394 -9.42 -9.68 17.82
CA GLU A 394 -8.17 -10.44 17.66
C GLU A 394 -8.12 -11.63 18.64
N LYS A 395 -8.47 -11.44 19.92
CA LYS A 395 -8.58 -12.52 20.91
C LYS A 395 -9.60 -13.59 20.52
N ALA A 396 -10.75 -13.18 19.98
CA ALA A 396 -11.78 -14.11 19.53
C ALA A 396 -11.27 -14.98 18.35
N ILE A 397 -10.57 -14.37 17.38
CA ILE A 397 -9.94 -15.10 16.27
C ILE A 397 -8.87 -16.06 16.80
N ILE A 398 -7.97 -15.60 17.67
CA ILE A 398 -6.90 -16.44 18.25
C ILE A 398 -7.48 -17.65 18.98
N LYS A 399 -8.55 -17.46 19.76
CA LYS A 399 -9.24 -18.58 20.44
C LYS A 399 -9.75 -19.63 19.47
N ASP A 400 -10.22 -19.23 18.30
CA ASP A 400 -10.66 -20.16 17.26
C ASP A 400 -9.48 -20.81 16.54
N LEU A 401 -8.41 -20.06 16.26
CA LEU A 401 -7.16 -20.59 15.67
C LEU A 401 -6.52 -21.65 16.57
N ARG A 402 -6.49 -21.43 17.88
CA ARG A 402 -5.93 -22.37 18.88
C ARG A 402 -6.59 -23.74 18.85
N LYS A 403 -7.88 -23.82 18.49
CA LYS A 403 -8.59 -25.10 18.36
C LYS A 403 -8.13 -25.89 17.14
N VAL A 404 -7.71 -25.19 16.08
CA VAL A 404 -7.33 -25.78 14.79
C VAL A 404 -5.82 -26.02 14.71
N ARG A 405 -5.02 -25.19 15.38
CA ARG A 405 -3.54 -25.21 15.36
C ARG A 405 -2.98 -25.35 13.94
N PRO A 406 -3.21 -24.36 13.07
CA PRO A 406 -2.88 -24.50 11.65
C PRO A 406 -1.37 -24.58 11.36
N PHE A 407 -0.52 -24.13 12.29
CA PHE A 407 0.95 -24.21 12.13
C PHE A 407 1.56 -25.50 12.68
N GLN A 408 0.75 -26.39 13.27
CA GLN A 408 1.17 -27.77 13.54
C GLN A 408 0.78 -28.63 12.36
N HIS A 409 1.76 -29.07 11.56
CA HIS A 409 1.47 -29.87 10.38
C HIS A 409 0.80 -31.20 10.75
N VAL A 410 -0.36 -31.46 10.15
CA VAL A 410 -1.09 -32.71 10.27
C VAL A 410 -1.29 -33.26 8.86
N CYS A 411 -0.53 -34.31 8.56
CA CYS A 411 -0.53 -34.99 7.28
C CYS A 411 -1.96 -35.37 6.85
N GLY A 412 -2.39 -34.88 5.67
CA GLY A 412 -3.69 -35.21 5.08
C GLY A 412 -4.89 -34.47 5.66
N ARG A 413 -4.71 -33.48 6.54
CA ARG A 413 -5.81 -32.73 7.18
C ARG A 413 -6.72 -32.07 6.13
N GLN A 414 -7.91 -32.63 6.00
CA GLN A 414 -9.00 -32.11 5.17
C GLN A 414 -9.95 -31.26 6.00
N ILE A 415 -10.60 -30.30 5.34
CA ILE A 415 -11.53 -29.37 5.96
C ILE A 415 -12.82 -29.38 5.12
N ALA A 416 -13.94 -29.72 5.76
CA ALA A 416 -15.18 -30.08 5.07
C ALA A 416 -15.77 -28.93 4.25
N SER A 417 -15.78 -27.71 4.82
CA SER A 417 -16.26 -26.53 4.07
C SER A 417 -15.30 -26.11 2.96
N MET A 418 -14.01 -26.45 3.08
CA MET A 418 -12.95 -26.01 2.16
C MET A 418 -12.74 -27.00 1.03
N LYS A 419 -13.63 -26.93 0.03
CA LYS A 419 -13.55 -27.77 -1.18
C LYS A 419 -12.28 -27.50 -2.00
N HIS A 420 -11.92 -26.23 -2.13
CA HIS A 420 -10.69 -25.79 -2.80
C HIS A 420 -9.79 -25.07 -1.81
N CYS A 421 -8.56 -25.55 -1.66
CA CYS A 421 -7.55 -24.84 -0.89
C CYS A 421 -6.99 -23.71 -1.75
N PRO A 422 -6.96 -22.46 -1.25
CA PRO A 422 -6.37 -21.37 -2.02
C PRO A 422 -4.86 -21.61 -2.17
N LYS A 423 -4.34 -21.38 -3.37
CA LYS A 423 -2.93 -21.58 -3.69
C LYS A 423 -2.25 -20.23 -3.82
N ASN A 424 -1.02 -20.12 -3.31
CA ASN A 424 -0.20 -18.93 -3.53
C ASN A 424 -0.12 -18.62 -5.04
N PRO A 425 -0.49 -17.41 -5.48
CA PRO A 425 -0.41 -17.01 -6.88
C PRO A 425 0.96 -17.20 -7.53
N VAL A 426 2.04 -17.13 -6.74
CA VAL A 426 3.42 -17.32 -7.20
C VAL A 426 3.64 -18.72 -7.78
N LYS A 427 2.93 -19.75 -7.27
CA LYS A 427 3.02 -21.14 -7.79
C LYS A 427 2.53 -21.29 -9.23
N LYS A 428 1.86 -20.27 -9.80
CA LYS A 428 1.40 -20.25 -11.20
C LYS A 428 2.41 -19.61 -12.15
N ILE A 429 3.50 -19.05 -11.63
CA ILE A 429 4.51 -18.36 -12.44
C ILE A 429 5.42 -19.40 -13.09
N ASN A 430 5.61 -19.25 -14.39
CA ASN A 430 6.73 -19.87 -15.10
C ASN A 430 7.90 -18.87 -15.13
N THR A 431 9.06 -19.29 -14.61
CA THR A 431 10.26 -18.44 -14.48
C THR A 431 10.78 -17.96 -15.84
N GLU A 432 10.80 -18.81 -16.86
CA GLU A 432 11.24 -18.43 -18.21
C GLU A 432 10.30 -17.41 -18.85
N GLU A 433 8.98 -17.61 -18.73
CA GLU A 433 7.98 -16.66 -19.21
C GLU A 433 8.06 -15.32 -18.48
N LEU A 434 8.31 -15.34 -17.17
CA LEU A 434 8.51 -14.14 -16.37
C LEU A 434 9.74 -13.36 -16.84
N HIS A 435 10.89 -14.03 -17.03
CA HIS A 435 12.10 -13.41 -17.56
C HIS A 435 11.85 -12.81 -18.95
N LYS A 436 11.22 -13.56 -19.86
CA LYS A 436 10.86 -13.06 -21.20
C LYS A 436 9.97 -11.82 -21.13
N TRP A 437 8.96 -11.84 -20.26
CA TRP A 437 8.06 -10.71 -20.05
C TRP A 437 8.79 -9.48 -19.50
N ILE A 438 9.73 -9.67 -18.57
CA ILE A 438 10.57 -8.58 -18.04
C ILE A 438 11.42 -7.97 -19.17
N SER A 439 12.18 -8.78 -19.89
CA SER A 439 13.09 -8.31 -20.95
C SER A 439 12.36 -7.58 -22.08
N GLN A 440 11.17 -8.06 -22.47
CA GLN A 440 10.34 -7.41 -23.49
C GLN A 440 9.87 -6.01 -23.09
N ASN A 441 9.53 -5.82 -21.81
CA ASN A 441 9.02 -4.53 -21.34
C ASN A 441 10.11 -3.52 -21.00
N GLN A 442 11.30 -3.97 -20.59
CA GLN A 442 12.45 -3.10 -20.33
C GLN A 442 12.77 -2.21 -21.55
N ILE A 443 12.82 -2.79 -22.75
CA ILE A 443 13.07 -2.05 -23.99
C ILE A 443 11.99 -1.01 -24.24
N LYS A 444 10.72 -1.38 -24.04
CA LYS A 444 9.59 -0.46 -24.22
C LYS A 444 9.67 0.73 -23.27
N PHE A 445 10.07 0.50 -22.02
CA PHE A 445 10.16 1.55 -21.00
C PHE A 445 11.31 2.53 -21.26
N TYR A 446 12.40 2.05 -21.85
CA TYR A 446 13.50 2.92 -22.31
C TYR A 446 13.01 3.96 -23.34
N TYR A 447 12.23 3.55 -24.35
CA TYR A 447 11.69 4.51 -25.32
C TYR A 447 10.67 5.49 -24.72
N GLU A 448 9.98 5.13 -23.64
CA GLU A 448 8.92 5.95 -23.04
C GLU A 448 9.43 7.09 -22.16
N ILE A 449 10.68 7.03 -21.68
CA ILE A 449 11.33 8.15 -20.97
C ILE A 449 11.93 9.20 -21.93
N GLY A 450 11.84 8.99 -23.24
CA GLY A 450 12.31 9.96 -24.24
C GLY A 450 13.85 10.03 -24.34
N ARG A 451 14.54 8.91 -24.10
CA ARG A 451 15.99 8.74 -24.30
C ARG A 451 16.30 7.75 -25.41
#